data_AF-A0A4Z0A280-F1
#
_entry.id   AF-A0A4Z0A280-F1
#
_cell.length_a   1.000
_cell.length_b   1.000
_cell.length_c   1.000
_cell.angle_alpha   90.00
_cell.angle_beta   90.00
_cell.angle_gamma   90.00
#
_symmetry.space_group_name_H-M   'P 1'
#
loop_
_entity.id
_entity.type
_entity.pdbx_description
1 polymer ?
#
loop_
_entity_poly.entity_id
_entity_poly.type
_entity_poly.pdbx_seq_one_letter_code
_entity_poly.pdbx_strand_id
1 'polypeptide(L)'
;MAIIPDLEPVDAITSLSAYKNASMQEVQASGDKLVVAHFVVGNTHDYTVDDWKRDIALAASKGLDGFALNFGKDEWQPAKLDDAYAAAQAVSQSGSAN
;
A
#
# COMPACT_ATOMS: atom_id res chain seq x y z
N MET A 1 12.16 -56.07 -32.41
CA MET A 1 12.67 -55.61 -31.11
C MET A 1 12.93 -54.10 -31.27
N ALA A 2 11.93 -53.27 -30.95
CA ALA A 2 12.12 -51.83 -31.01
C ALA A 2 13.01 -51.44 -29.83
N ILE A 3 14.21 -50.96 -30.15
CA ILE A 3 15.20 -50.53 -29.18
C ILE A 3 14.69 -49.18 -28.65
N ILE A 4 14.27 -49.17 -27.39
CA ILE A 4 13.91 -47.98 -26.64
C ILE A 4 15.21 -47.20 -26.43
N PRO A 5 15.36 -45.96 -26.93
CA PRO A 5 16.54 -45.17 -26.63
C PRO A 5 16.51 -44.83 -25.14
N ASP A 6 17.61 -45.16 -24.48
CA ASP A 6 17.91 -44.85 -23.09
C ASP A 6 17.81 -43.33 -22.90
N LEU A 7 16.87 -42.88 -22.06
CA LEU A 7 16.72 -41.47 -21.71
C LEU A 7 17.70 -41.20 -20.57
N GLU A 8 18.87 -40.67 -20.94
CA GLU A 8 19.89 -40.22 -20.00
C GLU A 8 19.30 -39.14 -19.05
N PRO A 9 19.58 -39.22 -17.73
CA PRO A 9 18.90 -38.43 -16.69
C PRO A 9 19.27 -36.93 -16.62
N VAL A 10 19.93 -36.38 -17.64
CA VAL A 10 20.46 -35.00 -17.62
C VAL A 10 19.46 -33.92 -18.06
N ASP A 11 18.40 -34.28 -18.79
CA ASP A 11 17.38 -33.31 -19.26
C ASP A 11 16.31 -33.01 -18.19
N ALA A 12 16.15 -33.89 -17.20
CA ALA A 12 15.13 -33.74 -16.15
C ALA A 12 15.46 -32.59 -15.18
N ILE A 13 16.74 -32.32 -14.93
CA ILE A 13 17.20 -31.32 -13.95
C ILE A 13 17.04 -29.91 -14.51
N THR A 14 17.34 -29.73 -15.81
CA THR A 14 17.15 -28.48 -16.55
C THR A 14 15.67 -28.13 -16.68
N SER A 15 14.82 -29.12 -16.94
CA SER A 15 13.37 -28.93 -17.00
C SER A 15 12.79 -28.58 -15.62
N LEU A 16 13.20 -29.25 -14.54
CA LEU A 16 12.70 -28.96 -13.19
C LEU A 16 13.06 -27.54 -12.72
N SER A 17 14.27 -27.08 -13.03
CA SER A 17 14.70 -25.71 -12.68
C SER A 17 13.97 -24.65 -13.52
N ALA A 18 13.69 -24.92 -14.80
CA ALA A 18 12.82 -24.07 -15.62
C ALA A 18 11.35 -24.04 -15.12
N TYR A 19 10.77 -25.20 -14.78
CA TYR A 19 9.42 -25.31 -14.23
C TYR A 19 9.29 -24.66 -12.86
N LYS A 20 10.34 -24.72 -12.03
CA LYS A 20 10.39 -24.07 -10.72
C LYS A 20 10.54 -22.56 -10.84
N ASN A 21 11.26 -22.06 -11.85
CA ASN A 21 11.35 -20.62 -12.15
C ASN A 21 10.06 -20.07 -12.80
N ALA A 22 9.35 -20.87 -13.60
CA ALA A 22 8.07 -20.49 -14.19
C ALA A 22 6.90 -20.53 -13.18
N SER A 23 6.96 -21.44 -12.20
CA SER A 23 5.96 -21.52 -11.11
C SER A 23 6.28 -20.62 -9.92
N MET A 24 7.53 -20.15 -9.78
CA MET A 24 7.96 -19.14 -8.80
C MET A 24 8.38 -17.83 -9.47
N GLN A 25 7.64 -17.38 -10.48
CA GLN A 25 7.56 -15.95 -10.72
C GLN A 25 6.70 -15.35 -9.62
N GLU A 26 7.35 -15.08 -8.50
CA GLU A 26 6.85 -14.14 -7.51
C GLU A 26 6.43 -12.90 -8.29
N VAL A 27 5.15 -12.54 -8.25
CA VAL A 27 4.65 -11.34 -8.90
C VAL A 27 5.36 -10.19 -8.21
N GLN A 28 6.50 -9.78 -8.77
CA GLN A 28 7.31 -8.71 -8.25
C GLN A 28 6.52 -7.45 -8.57
N ALA A 29 5.74 -6.99 -7.58
CA ALA A 29 4.93 -5.79 -7.71
C ALA A 29 5.84 -4.65 -8.18
N SER A 30 5.68 -4.24 -9.44
CA SER A 30 6.56 -3.30 -10.14
C SER A 30 6.22 -1.84 -9.85
N GLY A 31 5.69 -1.56 -8.65
CA GLY A 31 5.34 -0.22 -8.19
C GLY A 31 5.83 0.03 -6.77
N ASP A 32 5.96 1.30 -6.41
CA ASP A 32 6.30 1.71 -5.04
C ASP A 32 5.29 1.11 -4.05
N LYS A 33 5.80 0.52 -2.97
CA LYS A 33 4.96 -0.06 -1.93
C LYS A 33 4.34 1.07 -1.12
N LEU A 34 3.02 1.22 -1.22
CA LEU A 34 2.29 2.20 -0.41
C LEU A 34 2.21 1.76 1.05
N VAL A 35 2.50 2.68 1.96
CA VAL A 35 2.37 2.53 3.41
C VAL A 35 1.17 3.33 3.88
N VAL A 36 0.08 2.64 4.20
CA VAL A 36 -1.19 3.26 4.64
C VAL A 36 -1.47 2.88 6.08
N ALA A 37 -1.80 3.86 6.93
CA ALA A 37 -2.24 3.62 8.30
C ALA A 37 -3.76 3.63 8.43
N HIS A 38 -4.30 2.76 9.27
CA HIS A 38 -5.70 2.81 9.67
C HIS A 38 -5.92 3.91 10.71
N PHE A 39 -6.91 4.77 10.51
CA PHE A 39 -7.17 5.92 11.36
C PHE A 39 -8.65 6.01 11.77
N VAL A 40 -8.87 6.15 13.08
CA VAL A 40 -10.20 6.07 13.69
C VAL A 40 -10.85 7.45 13.83
N VAL A 41 -11.73 7.80 12.88
CA VAL A 41 -12.42 9.12 12.85
C VAL A 41 -13.31 9.30 14.08
N GLY A 42 -13.84 8.22 14.65
CA GLY A 42 -14.61 8.26 15.91
C GLY A 42 -13.88 8.92 17.09
N ASN A 43 -12.55 9.01 17.05
CA ASN A 43 -11.73 9.65 18.09
C ASN A 43 -11.42 11.12 17.81
N THR A 44 -11.97 11.70 16.75
CA THR A 44 -11.61 13.05 16.27
C THR A 44 -12.72 14.08 16.43
N HIS A 45 -13.69 13.84 17.32
CA HIS A 45 -14.83 14.74 17.52
C HIS A 45 -14.39 16.22 17.67
N ASP A 46 -13.35 16.45 18.48
CA ASP A 46 -12.84 17.79 18.77
C ASP A 46 -11.64 18.20 17.90
N TYR A 47 -11.27 17.40 16.89
CA TYR A 47 -10.18 17.78 15.99
C TYR A 47 -10.56 19.02 15.19
N THR A 48 -9.59 19.92 15.10
CA THR A 48 -9.59 21.02 14.14
C THR A 48 -8.87 20.60 12.86
N VAL A 49 -9.05 21.38 11.79
CA VAL A 49 -8.28 21.19 10.54
C VAL A 49 -6.76 21.27 10.80
N ASP A 50 -6.30 22.08 11.76
CA ASP A 50 -4.88 22.21 12.07
C ASP A 50 -4.33 20.99 12.83
N ASP A 51 -5.15 20.31 13.63
CA ASP A 51 -4.79 19.01 14.22
C ASP A 51 -4.59 17.95 13.13
N TRP A 52 -5.52 17.89 12.17
CA TRP A 52 -5.37 17.02 11.00
C TRP A 52 -4.11 17.34 10.21
N LYS A 53 -3.82 18.61 9.92
CA LYS A 53 -2.60 19.01 9.19
C LYS A 53 -1.34 18.56 9.94
N ARG A 54 -1.30 18.76 11.26
CA ARG A 54 -0.16 18.40 12.10
C ARG A 54 0.11 16.90 12.03
N ASP A 55 -0.92 16.08 12.16
CA ASP A 55 -0.76 14.63 12.16
C ASP A 55 -0.49 14.06 10.76
N ILE A 56 -1.11 14.61 9.72
CA ILE A 56 -0.83 14.24 8.32
C ILE A 56 0.61 14.59 7.94
N ALA A 57 1.08 15.79 8.29
CA ALA A 57 2.46 16.20 8.02
C ALA A 57 3.47 15.33 8.80
N LEU A 58 3.16 15.00 10.06
CA LEU A 58 3.99 14.08 10.84
C LEU A 58 4.06 12.70 10.19
N ALA A 59 2.92 12.13 9.79
CA ALA A 59 2.86 10.84 9.12
C ALA A 59 3.64 10.81 7.80
N ALA A 60 3.47 11.84 6.96
CA ALA A 60 4.22 11.98 5.72
C ALA A 60 5.74 12.03 6.00
N SER A 61 6.18 12.75 7.05
CA SER A 61 7.59 12.79 7.46
C SER A 61 8.15 11.42 7.92
N LYS A 62 7.28 10.45 8.21
CA LYS A 62 7.63 9.08 8.59
C LYS A 62 7.47 8.08 7.44
N GLY A 63 7.15 8.55 6.23
CA GLY A 63 6.99 7.70 5.05
C GLY A 63 5.65 6.98 4.99
N LEU A 64 4.60 7.53 5.62
CA LEU A 64 3.24 7.10 5.33
C LEU A 64 2.73 7.84 4.10
N ASP A 65 2.17 7.09 3.16
CA ASP A 65 1.61 7.62 1.92
C ASP A 65 0.14 8.03 2.06
N GLY A 66 -0.52 7.57 3.13
CA GLY A 66 -1.90 7.97 3.39
C GLY A 66 -2.55 7.26 4.57
N PHE A 67 -3.86 7.48 4.69
CA PHE A 67 -4.69 6.93 5.75
C PHE A 67 -5.93 6.24 5.20
N ALA A 68 -6.31 5.12 5.80
CA ALA A 68 -7.61 4.49 5.64
C ALA A 68 -8.50 4.92 6.82
N LEU A 69 -9.51 5.73 6.53
CA LEU A 69 -10.39 6.30 7.56
C LEU A 69 -11.60 5.40 7.80
N ASN A 70 -11.81 4.93 9.03
CA ASN A 70 -13.10 4.39 9.42
C ASN A 70 -13.97 5.50 10.02
N PHE A 71 -15.23 5.58 9.60
CA PHE A 71 -16.20 6.51 10.13
C PHE A 71 -17.56 5.81 10.30
N GLY A 72 -18.34 6.29 11.26
CA GLY A 72 -19.69 5.86 11.58
C GLY A 72 -20.74 6.77 10.96
N LYS A 73 -22.00 6.54 11.35
CA LYS A 73 -23.18 7.25 10.81
C LYS A 73 -23.57 8.51 11.58
N ASP A 74 -22.85 8.86 12.64
CA ASP A 74 -23.19 10.03 13.43
C ASP A 74 -22.96 11.30 12.60
N GLU A 75 -23.86 12.27 12.73
CA GLU A 75 -23.96 13.43 11.83
C GLU A 75 -22.69 14.29 11.80
N TRP A 76 -21.87 14.25 12.85
CA TRP A 76 -20.62 15.01 12.96
C TRP A 76 -19.44 14.35 12.24
N GLN A 77 -19.47 13.03 12.00
CA GLN A 77 -18.33 12.30 11.44
C GLN A 77 -18.01 12.65 9.98
N PRO A 78 -19.01 12.87 9.09
CA PRO A 78 -18.75 13.36 7.73
C PRO A 78 -17.98 14.68 7.69
N ALA A 79 -18.30 15.62 8.60
CA ALA A 79 -17.57 16.89 8.67
C ALA A 79 -16.07 16.68 9.01
N LYS A 80 -15.74 15.62 9.75
CA LYS A 80 -14.33 15.28 10.03
C LYS A 80 -13.61 14.64 8.86
N LEU A 81 -14.34 13.96 7.96
CA LEU A 81 -13.80 13.56 6.67
C LEU A 81 -13.44 14.79 5.83
N ASP A 82 -14.34 15.78 5.76
CA ASP A 82 -14.09 17.01 5.01
C ASP A 82 -12.86 17.77 5.56
N ASP A 83 -12.75 17.89 6.89
CA ASP A 83 -11.58 18.48 7.54
C ASP A 83 -10.28 17.73 7.19
N ALA A 84 -10.31 16.38 7.20
CA ALA A 84 -9.16 15.55 6.87
C ALA A 84 -8.71 15.72 5.42
N TYR A 85 -9.65 15.77 4.46
CA TYR A 85 -9.34 16.02 3.05
C TYR A 85 -8.78 17.42 2.82
N ALA A 86 -9.37 18.45 3.45
CA ALA A 86 -8.88 19.82 3.36
C ALA A 86 -7.46 19.96 3.92
N ALA A 87 -7.19 19.31 5.05
CA ALA A 87 -5.85 19.26 5.65
C ALA A 87 -4.84 18.54 4.74
N ALA A 88 -5.20 17.38 4.19
CA ALA A 88 -4.34 16.62 3.29
C ALA A 88 -3.96 17.42 2.03
N GLN A 89 -4.93 18.13 1.45
CA GLN A 89 -4.68 19.00 0.30
C GLN A 89 -3.70 20.13 0.67
N ALA A 90 -3.88 20.79 1.82
CA ALA A 90 -2.99 21.86 2.28
C ALA A 90 -1.55 21.37 2.53
N VAL A 91 -1.38 20.18 3.14
CA VAL A 91 -0.05 19.58 3.38
C VAL A 91 0.62 19.13 2.07
N SER A 92 -0.15 18.62 1.12
CA SER A 92 0.40 18.20 -0.18
C SER A 92 0.90 19.39 -1.00
N GLN A 93 0.21 20.53 -0.92
CA GLN A 93 0.63 21.77 -1.61
C GLN A 93 1.89 22.38 -1.01
N SER A 94 2.09 22.31 0.31
CA SER A 94 3.31 22.82 0.95
C SER A 94 4.56 21.99 0.62
N GLY A 95 4.39 20.70 0.29
CA GLY A 95 5.49 19.82 -0.13
C GLY A 95 5.93 20.00 -1.60
N SER A 96 5.08 20.56 -2.46
CA SER A 96 5.35 20.71 -3.91
C SER A 96 6.02 22.05 -4.29
N ALA A 97 6.31 22.91 -3.30
CA ALA A 97 6.81 24.27 -3.51
C ALA A 97 8.35 24.41 -3.48
N ASN A 98 9.11 23.32 -3.59
CA ASN A 98 10.58 23.33 -3.60
C ASN A 98 11.16 22.63 -4.83
#